data_AF-A0A3D4I2L1-F1
#
_entry.id   AF-A0A3D4I2L1-F1
#
_cell.length_a   1.000
_cell.length_b   1.000
_cell.length_c   1.000
_cell.angle_alpha   90.00
_cell.angle_beta   90.00
_cell.angle_gamma   90.00
#
_symmetry.space_group_name_H-M   'P 1'
#
loop_
_entity.id
_entity.type
_entity.pdbx_description
1 polymer ?
#
loop_
_entity_poly.entity_id
_entity_poly.type
_entity_poly.pdbx_seq_one_letter_code
_entity_poly.pdbx_strand_id
1 'polypeptide(L)'
;MEENKIIACLKQKKILLERVYNITKQLEAASIQPDIDFGDLPQQRQVYIDRLKKCERLLSACIGDLPPEDMEHVKGLLSGSAHSDTPGGPDGEYSRYGTDIRSMLGGIVAMDNEILRNTKKERDRQHRRMKEARKGKNAGAGLYK
;
A
#
# COMPACT_ATOMS: atom_id res chain seq x y z
N MET A 1 -23.45 18.20 -10.76
CA MET A 1 -23.34 16.89 -11.43
C MET A 1 -21.92 16.32 -11.31
N GLU A 2 -20.88 17.16 -11.34
CA GLU A 2 -19.46 16.78 -11.15
C GLU A 2 -19.11 16.36 -9.71
N GLU A 3 -19.72 16.99 -8.72
CA GLU A 3 -19.55 16.65 -7.29
C GLU A 3 -19.86 15.16 -6.99
N ASN A 4 -20.94 14.64 -7.59
CA ASN A 4 -21.30 13.22 -7.51
C ASN A 4 -20.25 12.31 -8.15
N LYS A 5 -19.51 12.78 -9.16
CA LYS A 5 -18.42 12.01 -9.81
C LYS A 5 -17.18 11.95 -8.93
N ILE A 6 -16.82 13.04 -8.25
CA ILE A 6 -15.68 13.08 -7.32
C ILE A 6 -15.93 12.11 -6.15
N ILE A 7 -17.11 12.17 -5.53
CA ILE A 7 -17.49 11.24 -4.45
C ILE A 7 -17.49 9.78 -4.93
N ALA A 8 -18.02 9.51 -6.13
CA ALA A 8 -17.97 8.17 -6.70
C ALA A 8 -16.52 7.67 -6.91
N CYS A 9 -15.63 8.54 -7.40
CA CYS A 9 -14.21 8.22 -7.56
C CYS A 9 -13.52 7.97 -6.22
N LEU A 10 -13.82 8.77 -5.19
CA LEU A 10 -13.28 8.59 -3.84
C LEU A 10 -13.74 7.26 -3.20
N LYS A 11 -15.03 6.92 -3.37
CA LYS A 11 -15.58 5.63 -2.94
C LYS A 11 -14.87 4.47 -3.64
N GLN A 12 -14.68 4.55 -4.96
CA GLN A 12 -13.97 3.52 -5.71
C GLN A 12 -12.50 3.43 -5.30
N LYS A 13 -11.83 4.56 -5.07
CA LYS A 13 -10.45 4.64 -4.57
C LYS A 13 -10.33 3.94 -3.22
N LYS A 14 -11.26 4.19 -2.29
CA LYS A 14 -11.32 3.51 -0.99
C LYS A 14 -11.43 2.00 -1.12
N ILE A 15 -12.38 1.50 -1.93
CA ILE A 15 -12.57 0.05 -2.17
C ILE A 15 -11.29 -0.59 -2.72
N LEU A 16 -10.64 0.05 -3.70
CA LEU A 16 -9.39 -0.46 -4.28
C LEU A 16 -8.26 -0.47 -3.25
N LEU A 17 -8.17 0.58 -2.43
CA LEU A 17 -7.15 0.70 -1.39
C LEU A 17 -7.35 -0.32 -0.26
N GLU A 18 -8.59 -0.61 0.14
CA GLU A 18 -8.91 -1.70 1.09
C GLU A 18 -8.44 -3.06 0.55
N ARG A 19 -8.58 -3.32 -0.76
CA ARG A 19 -8.05 -4.54 -1.38
C ARG A 19 -6.52 -4.59 -1.32
N VAL A 20 -5.84 -3.49 -1.64
CA VAL A 20 -4.36 -3.40 -1.49
C VAL A 20 -3.96 -3.63 -0.03
N TYR A 21 -4.61 -2.97 0.92
CA TYR A 21 -4.35 -3.10 2.35
C TYR A 21 -4.49 -4.54 2.83
N ASN A 22 -5.58 -5.23 2.46
CA ASN A 22 -5.82 -6.62 2.84
C ASN A 22 -4.79 -7.59 2.26
N ILE A 23 -4.31 -7.35 1.03
CA ILE A 23 -3.23 -8.16 0.44
C ILE A 23 -1.90 -7.85 1.13
N THR A 24 -1.59 -6.59 1.42
CA THR A 24 -0.40 -6.21 2.18
C THR A 24 -0.39 -6.84 3.57
N LYS A 25 -1.54 -6.94 4.24
CA LYS A 25 -1.66 -7.65 5.53
C LYS A 25 -1.35 -9.14 5.41
N GLN A 26 -1.77 -9.79 4.32
CA GLN A 26 -1.43 -11.19 4.05
C GLN A 26 0.06 -11.38 3.78
N LEU A 27 0.66 -10.48 3.00
CA LEU A 27 2.12 -10.46 2.76
C LEU A 27 2.89 -10.25 4.07
N GLU A 28 2.43 -9.38 4.95
CA GLU A 28 3.06 -9.13 6.25
C GLU A 28 3.02 -10.39 7.12
N ALA A 29 1.86 -11.04 7.24
CA ALA A 29 1.74 -12.30 7.96
C ALA A 29 2.62 -13.42 7.38
N ALA A 30 2.70 -13.53 6.05
CA ALA A 30 3.56 -14.49 5.36
C ALA A 30 5.05 -14.20 5.58
N SER A 31 5.45 -12.93 5.68
CA SER A 31 6.85 -12.53 5.85
C SER A 31 7.46 -12.98 7.18
N ILE A 32 6.64 -13.29 8.18
CA ILE A 32 7.08 -13.74 9.51
C ILE A 32 7.37 -15.26 9.52
N GLN A 33 6.83 -16.00 8.55
CA GLN A 33 6.99 -17.45 8.47
C GLN A 33 8.41 -17.86 8.07
N PRO A 34 8.92 -19.00 8.56
CA PRO A 34 10.13 -19.61 8.01
C PRO A 34 9.91 -20.00 6.54
N ASP A 35 10.96 -19.94 5.73
CA ASP A 35 10.92 -20.27 4.30
C ASP A 35 9.82 -19.49 3.55
N ILE A 36 9.88 -18.15 3.69
CA ILE A 36 8.91 -17.19 3.15
C ILE A 36 8.49 -17.55 1.71
N ASP A 37 7.20 -17.80 1.54
CA ASP A 37 6.53 -17.92 0.25
C ASP A 37 5.36 -16.94 0.20
N PHE A 38 5.39 -16.06 -0.81
CA PHE A 38 4.33 -15.08 -1.04
C PHE A 38 3.29 -15.55 -2.07
N GLY A 39 3.51 -16.70 -2.72
CA GLY A 39 2.67 -17.16 -3.82
C GLY A 39 2.48 -16.09 -4.88
N ASP A 40 1.23 -15.86 -5.27
CA ASP A 40 0.81 -14.86 -6.26
C ASP A 40 0.34 -13.53 -5.65
N LEU A 41 0.42 -13.38 -4.32
CA LEU A 41 -0.03 -12.16 -3.61
C LEU A 41 0.61 -10.87 -4.16
N PRO A 42 1.92 -10.82 -4.50
CA PRO A 42 2.51 -9.62 -5.11
C PRO A 42 1.85 -9.25 -6.45
N GLN A 43 1.56 -10.23 -7.30
CA GLN A 43 0.90 -10.03 -8.59
C GLN A 43 -0.55 -9.59 -8.41
N GLN A 44 -1.29 -10.23 -7.49
CA GLN A 44 -2.65 -9.81 -7.14
C GLN A 44 -2.67 -8.36 -6.64
N ARG A 45 -1.74 -7.99 -5.74
CA ARG A 45 -1.59 -6.63 -5.24
C ARG A 45 -1.36 -5.63 -6.37
N GLN A 46 -0.49 -5.98 -7.31
CA GLN A 46 -0.13 -5.13 -8.45
C GLN A 46 -1.35 -4.80 -9.33
N VAL A 47 -2.24 -5.77 -9.56
CA VAL A 47 -3.49 -5.54 -10.33
C VAL A 47 -4.35 -4.44 -9.68
N TYR A 48 -4.50 -4.47 -8.34
CA TYR A 48 -5.26 -3.44 -7.64
C TYR A 48 -4.55 -2.08 -7.60
N ILE A 49 -3.22 -2.06 -7.48
CA ILE A 49 -2.42 -0.83 -7.58
C ILE A 49 -2.61 -0.17 -8.96
N ASP A 50 -2.61 -0.94 -10.04
CA ASP A 50 -2.79 -0.37 -11.38
C ASP A 50 -4.21 0.14 -11.63
N ARG A 51 -5.22 -0.52 -11.05
CA ARG A 51 -6.60 0.01 -11.02
C ARG A 51 -6.69 1.28 -10.18
N LEU A 52 -5.98 1.34 -9.05
CA LEU A 52 -5.92 2.52 -8.19
C LEU A 52 -5.32 3.72 -8.93
N LYS A 53 -4.21 3.52 -9.67
CA LYS A 53 -3.61 4.57 -10.52
C LYS A 53 -4.59 5.11 -11.57
N LYS A 54 -5.38 4.23 -12.19
CA LYS A 54 -6.42 4.65 -13.15
C LYS A 54 -7.51 5.48 -12.47
N CYS A 55 -7.99 5.03 -11.30
CA CYS A 55 -8.95 5.76 -10.49
C CYS A 55 -8.41 7.14 -10.07
N GLU A 56 -7.12 7.24 -9.73
CA GLU A 56 -6.49 8.49 -9.33
C GLU A 56 -6.42 9.51 -10.46
N ARG A 57 -6.12 9.05 -11.68
CA ARG A 57 -6.12 9.92 -12.87
C ARG A 57 -7.51 10.46 -13.15
N LEU A 58 -8.55 9.62 -13.04
CA LEU A 58 -9.94 10.05 -13.20
C LEU A 58 -10.36 11.05 -12.12
N LEU A 59 -10.00 10.80 -10.87
CA LEU A 59 -10.27 11.71 -9.76
C LEU A 59 -9.58 13.06 -9.98
N SER A 60 -8.30 13.05 -10.40
CA SER A 60 -7.53 14.25 -10.69
C SER A 60 -8.11 15.06 -11.85
N ALA A 61 -8.61 14.39 -12.89
CA ALA A 61 -9.33 15.05 -13.99
C ALA A 61 -10.62 15.70 -13.49
N CYS A 62 -11.44 14.97 -12.73
CA CYS A 62 -12.70 15.51 -12.18
C CYS A 62 -12.47 16.72 -11.26
N ILE A 63 -11.40 16.70 -10.45
CA ILE A 63 -11.02 17.83 -9.60
C ILE A 63 -10.46 19.00 -10.43
N GLY A 64 -9.74 18.71 -11.51
CA GLY A 64 -9.15 19.72 -12.41
C GLY A 64 -10.19 20.44 -13.27
N ASP A 65 -11.37 19.86 -13.47
CA ASP A 65 -12.49 20.49 -14.18
C ASP A 65 -13.25 21.51 -13.31
N LEU A 66 -13.00 21.57 -12.00
CA LEU A 66 -13.61 22.53 -11.09
C LEU A 66 -13.02 23.94 -11.27
N PRO A 67 -13.78 25.00 -10.90
CA PRO A 67 -13.21 26.33 -10.72
C PRO A 67 -11.98 26.32 -9.78
N PRO A 68 -10.98 27.22 -9.97
CA PRO A 68 -9.74 27.18 -9.20
C PRO A 68 -9.93 27.19 -7.68
N GLU A 69 -10.87 28.00 -7.18
CA GLU A 69 -11.19 28.11 -5.74
C GLU A 69 -11.75 26.78 -5.20
N ASP A 70 -12.70 26.18 -5.90
CA ASP A 70 -13.29 24.89 -5.53
C ASP A 70 -12.26 23.75 -5.63
N MET A 71 -11.39 23.78 -6.63
CA MET A 71 -10.30 22.83 -6.80
C MET A 71 -9.34 22.86 -5.61
N GLU A 72 -8.89 24.06 -5.20
CA GLU A 72 -7.99 24.22 -4.05
C GLU A 72 -8.67 23.78 -2.76
N HIS A 73 -9.95 24.13 -2.58
CA HIS A 73 -10.74 23.73 -1.43
C HIS A 73 -10.86 22.21 -1.30
N VAL A 74 -11.29 21.51 -2.36
CA VAL A 74 -11.41 20.04 -2.37
C VAL A 74 -10.05 19.37 -2.13
N LYS A 75 -8.98 19.88 -2.75
CA LYS A 75 -7.62 19.38 -2.49
C LYS A 75 -7.21 19.56 -1.03
N GLY A 76 -7.57 20.68 -0.42
CA GLY A 76 -7.31 20.95 0.99
C GLY A 76 -8.04 19.98 1.93
N LEU A 77 -9.31 19.67 1.65
CA LEU A 77 -10.08 18.70 2.43
C LEU A 77 -9.51 17.28 2.28
N LEU A 78 -9.11 16.90 1.06
CA LEU A 78 -8.54 15.58 0.77
C LEU A 78 -7.12 15.39 1.31
N SER A 79 -6.33 16.46 1.44
CA SER A 79 -4.99 16.42 2.05
C SER A 79 -5.07 16.51 3.59
N GLY A 80 -6.15 17.07 4.12
CA GLY A 80 -6.32 17.37 5.54
C GLY A 80 -5.80 18.74 5.95
N SER A 81 -5.42 19.60 4.99
CA SER A 81 -5.03 20.99 5.26
C SER A 81 -6.21 21.94 5.42
N ALA A 82 -7.42 21.51 5.05
CA ALA A 82 -8.68 22.20 5.34
C ALA A 82 -9.60 21.30 6.17
N HIS A 83 -10.55 21.89 6.89
CA HIS A 83 -11.52 21.17 7.71
C HIS A 83 -12.93 21.56 7.25
N SER A 84 -13.83 20.57 7.21
CA SER A 84 -15.24 20.83 6.93
C SER A 84 -15.95 21.30 8.20
N ASP A 85 -16.57 22.47 8.17
CA ASP A 85 -17.43 22.93 9.27
C ASP A 85 -18.80 22.23 9.27
N THR A 86 -19.13 21.49 8.20
CA THR A 86 -20.41 20.81 8.01
C THR A 86 -20.23 19.30 7.73
N PRO A 87 -20.37 18.43 8.74
CA PRO A 87 -20.11 16.99 8.62
C PRO A 87 -21.04 16.22 7.66
N GLY A 88 -22.21 16.79 7.32
CA GLY A 88 -23.23 16.15 6.47
C GLY A 88 -23.22 16.61 5.01
N GLY A 89 -22.35 17.56 4.65
CA GLY A 89 -22.22 18.07 3.29
C GLY A 89 -21.14 17.33 2.47
N PRO A 90 -21.04 17.64 1.17
CA PRO A 90 -19.99 17.13 0.29
C PRO A 90 -18.58 17.32 0.87
N ASP A 91 -18.33 18.47 1.50
CA ASP A 91 -17.06 18.77 2.17
C ASP A 91 -16.74 17.80 3.32
N GLY A 92 -17.75 17.47 4.14
CA GLY A 92 -17.63 16.47 5.18
C GLY A 92 -17.29 15.09 4.62
N GLU A 93 -17.87 14.73 3.47
CA GLU A 93 -17.52 13.49 2.78
C GLU A 93 -16.08 13.51 2.23
N TYR A 94 -15.63 14.62 1.64
CA TYR A 94 -14.25 14.77 1.17
C TYR A 94 -13.25 14.65 2.32
N SER A 95 -13.48 15.35 3.43
CA SER A 95 -12.62 15.22 4.61
C SER A 95 -12.59 13.80 5.18
N ARG A 96 -13.75 13.11 5.23
CA ARG A 96 -13.83 11.72 5.69
C ARG A 96 -13.05 10.78 4.78
N TYR A 97 -13.30 10.83 3.47
CA TYR A 97 -12.57 9.97 2.51
C TYR A 97 -11.07 10.28 2.51
N GLY A 98 -10.68 11.56 2.55
CA GLY A 98 -9.27 11.96 2.63
C GLY A 98 -8.59 11.34 3.86
N THR A 99 -9.23 11.42 5.02
CA THR A 99 -8.71 10.86 6.27
C THR A 99 -8.57 9.34 6.21
N ASP A 100 -9.63 8.63 5.78
CA ASP A 100 -9.61 7.17 5.63
C ASP A 100 -8.50 6.70 4.68
N ILE A 101 -8.37 7.37 3.53
CA ILE A 101 -7.35 7.04 2.51
C ILE A 101 -5.94 7.25 3.07
N ARG A 102 -5.66 8.38 3.72
CA ARG A 102 -4.34 8.65 4.31
C ARG A 102 -4.00 7.63 5.40
N SER A 103 -4.96 7.28 6.25
CA SER A 103 -4.81 6.26 7.28
C SER A 103 -4.44 4.89 6.69
N MET A 104 -5.18 4.43 5.68
CA MET A 104 -4.89 3.16 4.99
C MET A 104 -3.52 3.17 4.30
N LEU A 105 -3.16 4.28 3.63
CA LEU A 105 -1.84 4.42 3.01
C LEU A 105 -0.71 4.34 4.05
N GLY A 106 -0.87 5.01 5.19
CA GLY A 106 0.08 4.92 6.30
C GLY A 106 0.25 3.48 6.80
N GLY A 107 -0.86 2.76 6.96
CA GLY A 107 -0.84 1.34 7.34
C GLY A 107 -0.17 0.44 6.29
N ILE A 108 -0.43 0.66 5.00
CA ILE A 108 0.25 -0.08 3.91
C ILE A 108 1.76 0.14 3.97
N VAL A 109 2.21 1.39 4.11
CA VAL A 109 3.65 1.72 4.18
C VAL A 109 4.30 1.09 5.41
N ALA A 110 3.63 1.10 6.56
CA ALA A 110 4.13 0.46 7.78
C ALA A 110 4.32 -1.05 7.57
N MET A 111 3.33 -1.73 7.01
CA MET A 111 3.41 -3.17 6.72
C MET A 111 4.49 -3.49 5.66
N ASP A 112 4.60 -2.68 4.60
CA ASP A 112 5.65 -2.85 3.58
C ASP A 112 7.06 -2.76 4.19
N ASN A 113 7.27 -1.84 5.12
CA ASN A 113 8.54 -1.73 5.85
C ASN A 113 8.84 -2.97 6.68
N GLU A 114 7.84 -3.56 7.33
CA GLU A 114 8.01 -4.81 8.09
C GLU A 114 8.28 -6.01 7.17
N ILE A 115 7.56 -6.13 6.05
CA ILE A 115 7.81 -7.16 5.02
C ILE A 115 9.27 -7.09 4.54
N LEU A 116 9.77 -5.88 4.23
CA LEU A 116 11.15 -5.68 3.80
C LEU A 116 12.16 -6.08 4.87
N ARG A 117 11.92 -5.72 6.14
CA ARG A 117 12.77 -6.10 7.27
C ARG A 117 12.82 -7.61 7.44
N ASN A 118 11.68 -8.28 7.41
CA ASN A 118 11.58 -9.73 7.61
C ASN A 118 12.21 -10.50 6.46
N THR A 119 11.92 -10.11 5.22
CA THR A 119 12.54 -10.71 4.03
C THR A 119 14.07 -10.55 4.06
N LYS A 120 14.57 -9.38 4.50
CA LYS A 120 16.02 -9.17 4.66
C LYS A 120 16.61 -10.12 5.71
N LYS A 121 15.99 -10.24 6.88
CA LYS A 121 16.44 -11.15 7.94
C LYS A 121 16.50 -12.60 7.44
N GLU A 122 15.49 -13.04 6.70
CA GLU A 122 15.45 -14.42 6.20
C GLU A 122 16.53 -14.68 5.15
N ARG A 123 16.72 -13.75 4.20
CA ARG A 123 17.82 -13.80 3.23
C ARG A 123 19.19 -13.86 3.92
N ASP A 124 19.39 -13.09 5.00
CA ASP A 124 20.64 -13.12 5.76
C ASP A 124 20.85 -14.48 6.48
N ARG A 125 19.78 -15.07 7.03
CA ARG A 125 19.81 -16.41 7.64
C ARG A 125 20.18 -17.49 6.63
N GLN A 126 19.52 -17.50 5.47
CA GLN A 126 19.81 -18.47 4.40
C GLN A 126 21.25 -18.32 3.89
N HIS A 127 21.74 -17.09 3.76
CA HIS A 127 23.12 -16.84 3.38
C HIS A 127 24.15 -17.38 4.39
N ARG A 128 23.87 -17.26 5.70
CA ARG A 128 24.71 -17.86 6.75
C ARG A 128 24.71 -19.39 6.69
N ARG A 129 23.53 -20.01 6.56
CA ARG A 129 23.39 -21.47 6.38
C ARG A 129 24.19 -21.98 5.19
N MET A 130 24.14 -21.28 4.04
CA MET A 130 24.94 -21.64 2.88
C MET A 130 26.45 -21.54 3.13
N LYS A 131 26.91 -20.49 3.83
CA LYS A 131 28.33 -20.32 4.18
C LYS A 131 28.82 -21.43 5.11
N GLU A 132 28.03 -21.78 6.13
CA GLU A 132 28.34 -22.87 7.06
C GLU A 132 28.37 -24.22 6.34
N ALA A 133 27.40 -24.51 5.48
CA ALA A 133 27.37 -25.72 4.67
C ALA A 133 28.60 -25.85 3.75
N ARG A 134 29.08 -24.74 3.17
CA ARG A 134 30.31 -24.72 2.36
C ARG A 134 31.56 -24.98 3.21
N LYS A 135 31.65 -24.41 4.42
CA LYS A 135 32.77 -24.66 5.34
C LYS A 135 32.80 -26.13 5.80
N GLY A 136 31.66 -26.71 6.13
CA GLY A 136 31.54 -28.12 6.53
C GLY A 136 31.97 -29.09 5.41
N LYS A 137 31.60 -28.81 4.15
CA LYS A 137 32.04 -29.59 3.00
C LYS A 137 33.56 -29.51 2.77
N ASN A 138 34.16 -28.33 2.91
CA ASN A 138 35.61 -28.15 2.76
C ASN A 138 36.40 -28.82 3.91
N ALA A 139 35.87 -28.83 5.14
CA ALA A 139 36.49 -29.53 6.27
C ALA A 139 36.43 -31.05 6.11
N GLY A 140 35.32 -31.60 5.60
CA GLY A 140 35.18 -33.03 5.31
C GLY A 140 36.04 -33.53 4.14
N ALA A 141 36.29 -32.68 3.14
CA ALA A 141 37.16 -33.02 2.00
C ALA A 141 38.67 -33.00 2.34
N GLY A 142 39.06 -32.34 3.43
CA GLY A 142 40.46 -32.29 3.90
C GLY A 142 40.88 -33.48 4.77
N LEU A 143 39.94 -34.33 5.21
CA LEU A 143 40.20 -35.50 6.04
C LEU A 143 40.47 -36.80 5.24
N TYR A 144 40.42 -36.73 3.91
CA TYR A 144 40.71 -37.85 2.99
C TYR A 144 41.90 -37.52 2.06
N LYS A 145 42.98 -36.95 2.61
CA LYS A 145 44.27 -36.81 1.91
C LYS A 145 45.41 -37.30 2.77
#